data_AF-A0A7Z9I414-F1
#
_entry.id   AF-A0A7Z9I414-F1
#
_cell.length_a   1.000
_cell.length_b   1.000
_cell.length_c   1.000
_cell.angle_alpha   90.00
_cell.angle_beta   90.00
_cell.angle_gamma   90.00
#
_symmetry.space_group_name_H-M   'P 1'
#
loop_
_entity.id
_entity.type
_entity.pdbx_description
1 polymer ?
#
loop_
_entity_poly.entity_id
_entity_poly.type
_entity_poly.pdbx_seq_one_letter_code
_entity_poly.pdbx_strand_id
1 'polypeptide(L)'
;GQGTLYPDIIESGGAEHAEVIKSHHNRVQEVLELLSTGKVVEPLKDLYKDEVRQVGTLLGLPDSIVWRHPFPGTGLSINVLCARGDELFPELEKTALEVSACLKDSNCESQILPVRSVGVQGDQRTYTPPAALRNAPRDWDWLEKEATRLTNEVRNINRVVLQLGSNSRDYEEPFKIREAFCSSDRLDLLREADFMVTQILEENGLMREIFQLLVILLPISKNGKEDCLVLRPVVSEDVMTAQFARIDWNLLDPLVESLIGLAGIETVFYDITHKPPGTFGWE
;
A
#
# COMPACT_ATOMS: atom_id res chain seq x y z
N GLY A 1 -10.14 14.34 -25.04
CA GLY A 1 -9.36 13.10 -25.23
C GLY A 1 -9.11 12.46 -23.90
N GLN A 2 -8.81 11.16 -23.86
CA GLN A 2 -8.45 10.42 -22.65
C GLN A 2 -7.00 9.92 -22.75
N GLY A 3 -6.30 9.89 -21.63
CA GLY A 3 -4.93 9.39 -21.54
C GLY A 3 -4.83 7.87 -21.34
N THR A 4 -5.82 7.11 -21.80
CA THR A 4 -5.85 5.64 -21.70
C THR A 4 -4.61 5.05 -22.37
N LEU A 5 -3.95 4.12 -21.69
CA LEU A 5 -2.73 3.46 -22.16
C LEU A 5 -3.02 2.05 -22.71
N TYR A 6 -2.04 1.46 -23.38
CA TYR A 6 -2.15 0.10 -23.91
C TYR A 6 -2.46 -0.97 -22.83
N PRO A 7 -1.80 -0.96 -21.64
CA PRO A 7 -2.13 -1.92 -20.57
C PRO A 7 -3.58 -1.83 -20.07
N ASP A 8 -4.15 -0.63 -20.00
CA ASP A 8 -5.55 -0.41 -19.56
C ASP A 8 -6.54 -1.10 -20.52
N ILE A 9 -6.20 -1.17 -21.80
CA ILE A 9 -7.03 -1.80 -22.85
C ILE A 9 -6.96 -3.32 -22.75
N ILE A 10 -5.79 -3.89 -22.50
CA ILE A 10 -5.65 -5.34 -22.32
C ILE A 10 -6.41 -5.81 -21.08
N GLU A 11 -6.26 -5.09 -19.96
CA GLU A 11 -6.95 -5.44 -18.71
C GLU A 11 -8.48 -5.30 -18.83
N SER A 12 -8.96 -4.31 -19.60
CA SER A 12 -10.40 -4.10 -19.83
C SER A 12 -10.98 -4.98 -20.95
N GLY A 13 -10.13 -5.53 -21.80
CA GLY A 13 -10.51 -6.24 -23.03
C GLY A 13 -11.08 -7.64 -22.81
N GLY A 14 -10.88 -8.25 -21.64
CA GLY A 14 -11.29 -9.63 -21.36
C GLY A 14 -10.63 -10.62 -22.31
N ALA A 15 -9.65 -11.40 -21.82
CA ALA A 15 -9.31 -12.63 -22.53
C ALA A 15 -10.59 -13.47 -22.72
N GLU A 16 -10.74 -14.22 -23.82
CA GLU A 16 -11.96 -14.99 -24.15
C GLU A 16 -12.47 -15.93 -23.03
N HIS A 17 -11.71 -16.12 -21.95
CA HIS A 17 -12.05 -16.92 -20.76
C HIS A 17 -11.84 -16.24 -19.39
N ALA A 18 -11.59 -14.94 -19.32
CA ALA A 18 -11.49 -14.23 -18.05
C ALA A 18 -12.81 -13.53 -17.71
N GLU A 19 -13.46 -13.92 -16.61
CA GLU A 19 -14.55 -13.12 -16.05
C GLU A 19 -14.09 -11.67 -15.89
N VAL A 20 -14.98 -10.72 -16.21
CA VAL A 20 -14.71 -9.28 -16.13
C VAL A 20 -14.52 -8.89 -14.67
N ILE A 21 -13.31 -9.10 -14.14
CA ILE A 21 -13.05 -8.95 -12.70
C ILE A 21 -13.06 -7.47 -12.26
N LYS A 22 -13.02 -6.50 -13.20
CA LYS A 22 -13.33 -5.09 -12.91
C LYS A 22 -13.87 -4.36 -14.13
N SER A 23 -14.95 -3.58 -13.96
CA SER A 23 -15.28 -2.50 -14.90
C SER A 23 -14.19 -1.44 -14.81
N HIS A 24 -13.31 -1.36 -15.80
CA HIS A 24 -12.28 -0.33 -15.86
C HIS A 24 -12.92 1.06 -16.00
N HIS A 25 -12.46 2.03 -15.20
CA HIS A 25 -13.07 3.36 -15.05
C HIS A 25 -13.20 4.14 -16.37
N ASN A 26 -12.38 3.82 -17.38
CA ASN A 26 -12.35 4.50 -18.67
C ASN A 26 -13.25 3.87 -19.76
N ARG A 27 -13.90 2.73 -19.48
CA ARG A 27 -14.65 1.95 -20.49
C ARG A 27 -16.11 1.72 -20.08
N VAL A 28 -16.75 2.75 -19.52
CA VAL A 28 -18.20 2.74 -19.26
C VAL A 28 -18.99 2.90 -20.56
N GLN A 29 -20.25 2.46 -20.57
CA GLN A 29 -21.10 2.41 -21.76
C GLN A 29 -21.18 3.77 -22.47
N GLU A 30 -21.30 4.85 -21.71
CA GLU A 30 -21.34 6.22 -22.22
C GLU A 30 -20.05 6.60 -22.94
N VAL A 31 -18.89 6.15 -22.44
CA VAL A 31 -17.59 6.40 -23.09
C VAL A 31 -17.46 5.58 -24.36
N LEU A 32 -17.94 4.33 -24.36
CA LEU A 32 -17.96 3.48 -25.56
C LEU A 32 -18.84 4.06 -26.67
N GLU A 33 -19.99 4.65 -26.32
CA GLU A 33 -20.87 5.36 -27.26
C GLU A 33 -20.22 6.64 -27.81
N LEU A 34 -19.48 7.37 -26.98
CA LEU A 34 -18.73 8.53 -27.42
C LEU A 34 -17.53 8.15 -28.31
N LEU A 35 -16.86 7.03 -28.03
CA LEU A 35 -15.80 6.46 -28.87
C LEU A 35 -16.35 6.03 -30.23
N SER A 36 -17.48 5.31 -30.27
CA SER A 36 -18.09 4.83 -31.52
C SER A 36 -18.61 5.96 -32.39
N THR A 37 -18.98 7.10 -31.78
CA THR A 37 -19.38 8.33 -32.49
C THR A 37 -18.20 9.25 -32.82
N GLY A 38 -16.95 8.84 -32.53
CA GLY A 38 -15.74 9.61 -32.85
C GLY A 38 -15.55 10.88 -32.01
N LYS A 39 -16.26 11.01 -30.88
CA LYS A 39 -16.23 12.19 -29.99
C LYS A 39 -15.14 12.10 -28.92
N VAL A 40 -14.54 10.94 -28.72
CA VAL A 40 -13.42 10.71 -27.80
C VAL A 40 -12.19 10.25 -28.59
N VAL A 41 -11.04 10.84 -28.26
CA VAL A 41 -9.73 10.50 -28.85
C VAL A 41 -8.81 10.02 -27.72
N GLU A 42 -8.17 8.87 -27.92
CA GLU A 42 -7.18 8.28 -27.00
C GLU A 42 -5.79 8.30 -27.66
N PRO A 43 -5.02 9.39 -27.56
CA PRO A 43 -3.75 9.54 -28.29
C PRO A 43 -2.62 8.65 -27.75
N LEU A 44 -2.75 8.09 -26.55
CA LEU A 44 -1.72 7.28 -25.89
C LEU A 44 -2.05 5.78 -25.85
N LYS A 45 -3.14 5.37 -26.51
CA LYS A 45 -3.71 4.01 -26.43
C LYS A 45 -2.76 2.89 -26.89
N ASP A 46 -1.77 3.24 -27.71
CA ASP A 46 -0.82 2.29 -28.30
C ASP A 46 0.53 2.30 -27.56
N LEU A 47 0.63 3.05 -26.44
CA LEU A 47 1.87 3.24 -25.70
C LEU A 47 1.83 2.57 -24.32
N TYR A 48 2.99 2.06 -23.91
CA TYR A 48 3.29 1.65 -22.54
C TYR A 48 3.70 2.84 -21.67
N LYS A 49 3.74 2.63 -20.36
CA LYS A 49 3.93 3.72 -19.37
C LYS A 49 5.31 4.39 -19.46
N ASP A 50 6.34 3.61 -19.76
CA ASP A 50 7.70 4.09 -20.02
C ASP A 50 7.78 4.93 -21.31
N GLU A 51 7.07 4.54 -22.36
CA GLU A 51 6.98 5.30 -23.61
C GLU A 51 6.23 6.63 -23.40
N VAL A 52 5.15 6.63 -22.62
CA VAL A 52 4.42 7.86 -22.26
C VAL A 52 5.31 8.83 -21.50
N ARG A 53 6.20 8.33 -20.63
CA ARG A 53 7.18 9.17 -19.94
C ARG A 53 8.17 9.81 -20.93
N GLN A 54 8.69 9.04 -21.88
CA GLN A 54 9.58 9.56 -22.93
C GLN A 54 8.89 10.64 -23.78
N VAL A 55 7.64 10.40 -24.18
CA VAL A 55 6.81 11.39 -24.89
C VAL A 55 6.66 12.66 -24.05
N GLY A 56 6.39 12.53 -22.75
CA GLY A 56 6.30 13.68 -21.83
C GLY A 56 7.58 14.52 -21.80
N THR A 57 8.74 13.87 -21.69
CA THR A 57 10.05 14.56 -21.74
C THR A 57 10.29 15.23 -23.09
N LEU A 58 9.98 14.56 -24.21
CA LEU A 58 10.12 15.14 -25.56
C LEU A 58 9.21 16.35 -25.78
N LEU A 59 8.05 16.39 -25.13
CA LEU A 59 7.13 17.53 -25.13
C LEU A 59 7.59 18.67 -24.20
N GLY A 60 8.70 18.51 -23.49
CA GLY A 60 9.24 19.51 -22.56
C GLY A 60 8.49 19.60 -21.23
N LEU A 61 7.75 18.56 -20.84
CA LEU A 61 7.15 18.51 -19.51
C LEU A 61 8.24 18.38 -18.43
N PRO A 62 8.08 19.02 -17.26
CA PRO A 62 9.05 18.92 -16.19
C PRO A 62 9.11 17.50 -15.65
N ASP A 63 10.31 17.08 -15.26
CA ASP A 63 10.56 15.73 -14.73
C ASP A 63 9.70 15.40 -13.49
N SER A 64 9.39 16.40 -12.65
CA SER A 64 8.51 16.24 -11.48
C SER A 64 7.08 15.83 -11.84
N ILE A 65 6.63 16.11 -13.07
CA ILE A 65 5.31 15.70 -13.56
C ILE A 65 5.40 14.35 -14.28
N VAL A 66 6.44 14.15 -15.11
CA VAL A 66 6.65 12.91 -15.87
C VAL A 66 6.89 11.71 -14.95
N TRP A 67 7.66 11.93 -13.88
CA TRP A 67 8.06 10.88 -12.94
C TRP A 67 7.21 10.84 -11.68
N ARG A 68 6.12 11.62 -11.62
CA ARG A 68 5.18 11.54 -10.50
C ARG A 68 4.65 10.12 -10.36
N HIS A 69 4.56 9.66 -9.11
CA HIS A 69 3.95 8.36 -8.81
C HIS A 69 2.50 8.30 -9.30
N PRO A 70 2.01 7.13 -9.73
CA PRO A 70 0.59 6.98 -10.03
C PRO A 70 -0.22 7.26 -8.78
N PHE A 71 -1.36 7.93 -8.95
CA PHE A 71 -2.29 8.23 -7.88
C PHE A 71 -3.66 7.64 -8.24
N PRO A 72 -4.30 6.87 -7.34
CA PRO A 72 -5.58 6.22 -7.64
C PRO A 72 -6.68 7.25 -7.90
N GLY A 73 -7.65 6.92 -8.77
CA GLY A 73 -8.77 7.83 -9.06
C GLY A 73 -9.65 8.13 -7.85
N THR A 74 -9.77 7.18 -6.92
CA THR A 74 -10.42 7.35 -5.61
C THR A 74 -9.62 8.24 -4.65
N GLY A 75 -8.36 8.53 -4.98
CA GLY A 75 -7.45 9.33 -4.19
C GLY A 75 -7.16 8.75 -2.81
N LEU A 76 -7.07 9.61 -1.80
CA LEU A 76 -6.70 9.21 -0.44
C LEU A 76 -7.76 8.35 0.28
N SER A 77 -8.98 8.25 -0.24
CA SER A 77 -10.04 7.53 0.47
C SER A 77 -9.74 6.04 0.65
N ILE A 78 -8.95 5.44 -0.26
CA ILE A 78 -8.51 4.04 -0.17
C ILE A 78 -7.23 3.85 0.68
N ASN A 79 -6.68 4.95 1.18
CA ASN A 79 -5.53 4.99 2.06
C ASN A 79 -5.94 5.34 3.51
N VAL A 80 -7.24 5.54 3.77
CA VAL A 80 -7.77 5.78 5.11
C VAL A 80 -8.66 4.60 5.48
N LEU A 81 -8.09 3.61 6.18
CA LEU A 81 -8.88 2.48 6.63
C LEU A 81 -9.92 2.98 7.64
N CYS A 82 -11.14 2.49 7.45
CA CYS A 82 -12.29 2.83 8.26
C CYS A 82 -12.75 1.62 9.06
N ALA A 83 -13.23 1.88 10.27
CA ALA A 83 -13.72 0.88 11.19
C ALA A 83 -14.82 1.47 12.08
N ARG A 84 -15.77 0.63 12.50
CA ARG A 84 -16.79 0.96 13.50
C ARG A 84 -16.30 0.70 14.93
N GLY A 85 -15.15 0.05 15.08
CA GLY A 85 -14.56 -0.30 16.39
C GLY A 85 -15.20 -1.52 17.04
N ASP A 86 -16.22 -2.11 16.41
CA ASP A 86 -16.94 -3.31 16.88
C ASP A 86 -16.58 -4.57 16.06
N GLU A 87 -15.59 -4.47 15.17
CA GLU A 87 -15.16 -5.57 14.33
C GLU A 87 -14.58 -6.73 15.14
N LEU A 88 -15.01 -7.95 14.80
CA LEU A 88 -14.51 -9.17 15.42
C LEU A 88 -13.37 -9.78 14.60
N PHE A 89 -12.38 -10.28 15.34
CA PHE A 89 -11.23 -11.03 14.82
C PHE A 89 -11.11 -12.37 15.57
N PRO A 90 -12.04 -13.32 15.35
CA PRO A 90 -12.12 -14.55 16.14
C PRO A 90 -10.89 -15.46 16.00
N GLU A 91 -10.18 -15.38 14.88
CA GLU A 91 -8.98 -16.19 14.63
C GLU A 91 -7.67 -15.48 15.03
N LEU A 92 -7.73 -14.26 15.58
CA LEU A 92 -6.55 -13.44 15.84
C LEU A 92 -5.51 -14.15 16.73
N GLU A 93 -5.97 -14.76 17.83
CA GLU A 93 -5.11 -15.48 18.78
C GLU A 93 -4.50 -16.73 18.14
N LYS A 94 -5.31 -17.50 17.41
CA LYS A 94 -4.83 -18.68 16.67
C LYS A 94 -3.77 -18.30 15.64
N THR A 95 -4.03 -17.25 14.85
CA THR A 95 -3.09 -16.74 13.84
C THR A 95 -1.83 -16.17 14.48
N ALA A 96 -1.92 -15.51 15.64
CA ALA A 96 -0.76 -15.04 16.38
C ALA A 96 0.13 -16.20 16.85
N LEU A 97 -0.47 -17.31 17.31
CA LEU A 97 0.26 -18.52 17.69
C LEU A 97 0.93 -19.18 16.47
N GLU A 98 0.25 -19.24 15.32
CA GLU A 98 0.81 -19.78 14.08
C GLU A 98 2.04 -18.96 13.61
N VAL A 99 1.91 -17.62 13.54
CA VAL A 99 3.03 -16.73 13.18
C VAL A 99 4.18 -16.84 14.18
N SER A 100 3.88 -16.87 15.48
CA SER A 100 4.90 -17.02 16.54
C SER A 100 5.62 -18.37 16.45
N ALA A 101 4.92 -19.44 16.05
CA ALA A 101 5.51 -20.74 15.83
C ALA A 101 6.50 -20.73 14.65
N CYS A 102 6.16 -20.03 13.56
CA CYS A 102 7.10 -19.82 12.44
C CYS A 102 8.34 -19.06 12.90
N LEU A 103 8.18 -18.03 13.75
CA LEU A 103 9.27 -17.16 14.21
C LEU A 103 10.06 -17.69 15.43
N LYS A 104 9.78 -18.90 15.92
CA LYS A 104 10.35 -19.41 17.18
C LYS A 104 11.88 -19.36 17.26
N ASP A 105 12.56 -19.60 16.14
CA ASP A 105 14.03 -19.59 16.05
C ASP A 105 14.60 -18.22 15.65
N SER A 106 13.74 -17.20 15.53
CA SER A 106 14.11 -15.83 15.21
C SER A 106 14.14 -14.97 16.48
N ASN A 107 15.08 -14.03 16.55
CA ASN A 107 15.11 -13.00 17.60
C ASN A 107 14.09 -11.87 17.30
N CYS A 108 12.87 -12.23 16.92
CA CYS A 108 11.83 -11.30 16.47
C CYS A 108 10.53 -11.62 17.18
N GLU A 109 9.79 -10.58 17.56
CA GLU A 109 8.44 -10.70 18.09
C GLU A 109 7.44 -10.45 16.97
N SER A 110 6.21 -10.92 17.17
CA SER A 110 5.12 -10.64 16.23
C SER A 110 3.81 -10.31 16.93
N GLN A 111 2.96 -9.59 16.22
CA GLN A 111 1.60 -9.28 16.64
C GLN A 111 0.70 -9.23 15.43
N ILE A 112 -0.49 -9.82 15.52
CA ILE A 112 -1.50 -9.68 14.47
C ILE A 112 -2.26 -8.38 14.69
N LEU A 113 -2.30 -7.53 13.67
CA LEU A 113 -2.99 -6.24 13.75
C LEU A 113 -4.50 -6.45 13.57
N PRO A 114 -5.37 -5.92 14.44
CA PRO A 114 -6.82 -6.12 14.34
C PRO A 114 -7.44 -5.16 13.32
N VAL A 115 -6.96 -5.23 12.07
CA VAL A 115 -7.52 -4.57 10.88
C VAL A 115 -7.53 -5.58 9.74
N ARG A 116 -8.29 -5.32 8.69
CA ARG A 116 -8.20 -6.11 7.46
C ARG A 116 -7.49 -5.28 6.42
N SER A 117 -6.61 -5.90 5.66
CA SER A 117 -6.05 -5.31 4.44
C SER A 117 -6.47 -6.15 3.26
N VAL A 118 -6.59 -5.55 2.07
CA VAL A 118 -6.83 -6.32 0.84
C VAL A 118 -5.55 -7.04 0.38
N GLY A 119 -5.72 -8.25 -0.13
CA GLY A 119 -4.67 -9.06 -0.76
C GLY A 119 -5.22 -9.85 -1.95
N VAL A 120 -4.34 -10.57 -2.64
CA VAL A 120 -4.67 -11.48 -3.75
C VAL A 120 -4.00 -12.82 -3.50
N GLN A 121 -4.81 -13.88 -3.37
CA GLN A 121 -4.34 -15.25 -3.21
C GLN A 121 -5.06 -16.12 -4.24
N GLY A 122 -4.29 -16.70 -5.18
CA GLY A 122 -4.86 -17.29 -6.40
C GLY A 122 -5.55 -16.20 -7.24
N ASP A 123 -6.75 -16.50 -7.72
CA ASP A 123 -7.53 -15.60 -8.59
C ASP A 123 -8.53 -14.73 -7.81
N GLN A 124 -8.49 -14.77 -6.47
CA GLN A 124 -9.47 -14.09 -5.62
C GLN A 124 -8.85 -13.03 -4.71
N ARG A 125 -9.63 -11.97 -4.47
CA ARG A 125 -9.34 -10.96 -3.45
C ARG A 125 -9.60 -11.53 -2.07
N THR A 126 -8.69 -11.29 -1.14
CA THR A 126 -8.82 -11.68 0.27
C THR A 126 -8.71 -10.45 1.18
N TYR A 127 -9.37 -10.50 2.34
CA TYR A 127 -9.32 -9.45 3.35
C TYR A 127 -8.97 -10.07 4.70
N THR A 128 -7.67 -10.07 5.02
CA THR A 128 -7.16 -10.70 6.25
C THR A 128 -6.27 -9.76 7.05
N PRO A 129 -6.06 -10.05 8.34
CA PRO A 129 -5.15 -9.29 9.18
C PRO A 129 -3.68 -9.31 8.71
N PRO A 130 -2.96 -8.17 8.79
CA PRO A 130 -1.51 -8.15 8.69
C PRO A 130 -0.84 -8.72 9.94
N ALA A 131 0.32 -9.37 9.77
CA ALA A 131 1.26 -9.65 10.84
C ALA A 131 2.28 -8.52 10.97
N ALA A 132 2.42 -7.91 12.14
CA ALA A 132 3.46 -6.94 12.46
C ALA A 132 4.65 -7.62 13.12
N LEU A 133 5.85 -7.40 12.58
CA LEU A 133 7.12 -7.80 13.17
C LEU A 133 7.65 -6.67 14.05
N ARG A 134 8.13 -7.02 15.24
CA ARG A 134 8.78 -6.11 16.20
C ARG A 134 10.14 -6.66 16.59
N ASN A 135 11.07 -5.77 16.93
CA ASN A 135 12.45 -6.15 17.29
C ASN A 135 13.15 -6.99 16.20
N ALA A 136 12.71 -6.86 14.94
CA ALA A 136 13.28 -7.60 13.82
C ALA A 136 14.67 -7.04 13.43
N PRO A 137 15.56 -7.88 12.89
CA PRO A 137 16.80 -7.42 12.25
C PRO A 137 16.51 -6.39 11.16
N ARG A 138 17.30 -5.30 11.13
CA ARG A 138 17.26 -4.28 10.06
C ARG A 138 18.06 -4.72 8.84
N ASP A 139 17.72 -5.91 8.35
CA ASP A 139 18.34 -6.57 7.20
C ASP A 139 17.24 -6.86 6.17
N TRP A 140 17.32 -6.21 5.01
CA TRP A 140 16.28 -6.31 3.99
C TRP A 140 16.12 -7.71 3.41
N ASP A 141 17.21 -8.48 3.30
CA ASP A 141 17.16 -9.84 2.77
C ASP A 141 16.54 -10.80 3.80
N TRP A 142 16.84 -10.58 5.08
CA TRP A 142 16.16 -11.30 6.17
C TRP A 142 14.66 -10.99 6.20
N LEU A 143 14.29 -9.71 6.15
CA LEU A 143 12.90 -9.26 6.18
C LEU A 143 12.10 -9.81 5.00
N GLU A 144 12.67 -9.79 3.79
CA GLU A 144 12.03 -10.34 2.59
C GLU A 144 11.78 -11.83 2.70
N LYS A 145 12.81 -12.59 3.11
CA LYS A 145 12.72 -14.03 3.28
C LYS A 145 11.63 -14.37 4.28
N GLU A 146 11.58 -13.65 5.40
CA GLU A 146 10.65 -13.95 6.48
C GLU A 146 9.22 -13.53 6.15
N ALA A 147 9.01 -12.36 5.54
CA ALA A 147 7.70 -11.94 5.06
C ALA A 147 7.12 -12.91 4.03
N THR A 148 7.96 -13.37 3.09
CA THR A 148 7.57 -14.36 2.08
C THR A 148 7.23 -15.70 2.71
N ARG A 149 8.03 -16.16 3.68
CA ARG A 149 7.76 -17.41 4.40
C ARG A 149 6.44 -17.36 5.15
N LEU A 150 6.24 -16.31 5.96
CA LEU A 150 5.04 -16.14 6.77
C LEU A 150 3.77 -16.09 5.92
N THR A 151 3.78 -15.35 4.82
CA THR A 151 2.61 -15.24 3.94
C THR A 151 2.32 -16.51 3.14
N ASN A 152 3.29 -17.41 2.98
CA ASN A 152 3.08 -18.73 2.36
C ASN A 152 2.62 -19.80 3.35
N GLU A 153 3.14 -19.77 4.60
CA GLU A 153 2.84 -20.77 5.62
C GLU A 153 1.56 -20.46 6.40
N VAL A 154 1.26 -19.18 6.65
CA VAL A 154 0.12 -18.75 7.45
C VAL A 154 -0.97 -18.17 6.54
N ARG A 155 -2.01 -18.97 6.28
CA ARG A 155 -3.09 -18.59 5.33
C ARG A 155 -3.93 -17.40 5.79
N ASN A 156 -4.00 -17.18 7.10
CA ASN A 156 -4.85 -16.16 7.70
C ASN A 156 -4.23 -14.75 7.74
N ILE A 157 -3.08 -14.56 7.11
CA ILE A 157 -2.48 -13.26 6.86
C ILE A 157 -2.23 -13.07 5.38
N ASN A 158 -2.29 -11.84 4.90
CA ASN A 158 -1.97 -11.48 3.52
C ASN A 158 -0.85 -10.44 3.43
N ARG A 159 -0.42 -9.91 4.59
CA ARG A 159 0.65 -8.92 4.71
C ARG A 159 1.50 -9.16 5.92
N VAL A 160 2.76 -8.78 5.78
CA VAL A 160 3.71 -8.64 6.88
C VAL A 160 4.22 -7.20 6.87
N VAL A 161 4.18 -6.55 8.03
CA VAL A 161 4.68 -5.19 8.23
C VAL A 161 5.76 -5.16 9.28
N LEU A 162 6.76 -4.30 9.12
CA LEU A 162 7.77 -4.03 10.13
C LEU A 162 7.38 -2.81 10.95
N GLN A 163 7.35 -2.92 12.28
CA GLN A 163 7.19 -1.76 13.15
C GLN A 163 8.49 -0.94 13.17
N LEU A 164 8.47 0.29 12.64
CA LEU A 164 9.64 1.16 12.58
C LEU A 164 9.81 2.01 13.84
N GLY A 165 8.71 2.50 14.40
CA GLY A 165 8.73 3.30 15.62
C GLY A 165 7.34 3.56 16.18
N SER A 166 7.28 3.93 17.46
CA SER A 166 6.03 4.23 18.18
C SER A 166 6.26 5.29 19.26
N ASN A 167 5.28 6.17 19.47
CA ASN A 167 5.23 7.10 20.61
C ASN A 167 4.59 6.47 21.86
N SER A 168 4.03 5.25 21.76
CA SER A 168 3.30 4.62 22.84
C SER A 168 4.23 4.29 24.01
N ARG A 169 3.80 4.66 25.22
CA ARG A 169 4.52 4.35 26.47
C ARG A 169 4.33 2.89 26.91
N ASP A 170 3.29 2.24 26.40
CA ASP A 170 2.90 0.89 26.78
C ASP A 170 3.26 -0.07 25.64
N TYR A 171 4.53 -0.48 25.59
CA TYR A 171 5.07 -1.32 24.51
C TYR A 171 4.35 -2.68 24.39
N GLU A 172 3.91 -3.24 25.53
CA GLU A 172 3.25 -4.54 25.63
C GLU A 172 1.74 -4.53 25.40
N GLU A 173 1.10 -3.35 25.44
CA GLU A 173 -0.35 -3.29 25.20
C GLU A 173 -0.67 -3.72 23.76
N PRO A 174 -1.68 -4.57 23.56
CA PRO A 174 -2.06 -4.96 22.22
C PRO A 174 -2.74 -3.80 21.48
N PHE A 175 -2.52 -3.70 20.17
CA PHE A 175 -3.31 -2.82 19.32
C PHE A 175 -4.77 -3.24 19.39
N LYS A 176 -5.66 -2.24 19.50
CA LYS A 176 -7.12 -2.41 19.50
C LYS A 176 -7.68 -1.60 18.34
N ILE A 177 -8.66 -2.18 17.65
CA ILE A 177 -9.41 -1.43 16.63
C ILE A 177 -10.21 -0.33 17.32
N ARG A 178 -10.29 0.83 16.66
CA ARG A 178 -11.07 1.98 17.13
C ARG A 178 -12.10 2.37 16.08
N GLU A 179 -13.16 3.02 16.52
CA GLU A 179 -14.07 3.68 15.58
C GLU A 179 -13.34 4.83 14.89
N ALA A 180 -13.31 4.78 13.56
CA ALA A 180 -12.74 5.82 12.72
C ALA A 180 -13.28 5.72 11.30
N PHE A 181 -13.63 6.87 10.71
CA PHE A 181 -14.15 6.94 9.34
C PHE A 181 -13.24 7.82 8.48
N CYS A 182 -13.55 7.93 7.19
CA CYS A 182 -12.90 8.88 6.29
C CYS A 182 -13.44 10.29 6.58
N SER A 183 -12.92 10.93 7.63
CA SER A 183 -13.26 12.29 8.04
C SER A 183 -12.27 13.31 7.47
N SER A 184 -12.65 14.60 7.50
CA SER A 184 -11.72 15.68 7.08
C SER A 184 -10.43 15.64 7.88
N ASP A 185 -10.52 15.54 9.21
CA ASP A 185 -9.35 15.56 10.10
C ASP A 185 -8.36 14.42 9.80
N ARG A 186 -8.86 13.20 9.53
CA ARG A 186 -8.01 12.06 9.16
C ARG A 186 -7.43 12.20 7.76
N LEU A 187 -8.18 12.78 6.83
CA LEU A 187 -7.66 13.11 5.50
C LEU A 187 -6.58 14.20 5.56
N ASP A 188 -6.73 15.20 6.42
CA ASP A 188 -5.75 16.27 6.62
C ASP A 188 -4.46 15.71 7.23
N LEU A 189 -4.59 14.86 8.25
CA LEU A 189 -3.44 14.13 8.82
C LEU A 189 -2.73 13.28 7.77
N LEU A 190 -3.48 12.54 6.95
CA LEU A 190 -2.89 11.72 5.89
C LEU A 190 -2.20 12.58 4.81
N ARG A 191 -2.78 13.73 4.43
CA ARG A 191 -2.14 14.66 3.48
C ARG A 191 -0.82 15.17 4.00
N GLU A 192 -0.74 15.51 5.29
CA GLU A 192 0.49 15.98 5.91
C GLU A 192 1.56 14.88 5.94
N ALA A 193 1.19 13.65 6.34
CA ALA A 193 2.08 12.50 6.33
C ALA A 193 2.57 12.14 4.92
N ASP A 194 1.65 12.07 3.94
CA ASP A 194 1.94 11.77 2.53
C ASP A 194 2.85 12.83 1.88
N PHE A 195 2.62 14.11 2.22
CA PHE A 195 3.48 15.20 1.78
C PHE A 195 4.91 15.06 2.29
N MET A 196 5.11 14.80 3.58
CA MET A 196 6.46 14.61 4.15
C MET A 196 7.19 13.44 3.50
N VAL A 197 6.49 12.32 3.28
CA VAL A 197 7.07 11.16 2.61
C VAL A 197 7.45 11.51 1.17
N THR A 198 6.57 12.19 0.43
CA THR A 198 6.84 12.62 -0.95
C THR A 198 8.06 13.54 -1.03
N GLN A 199 8.22 14.50 -0.10
CA GLN A 199 9.39 15.37 -0.07
C GLN A 199 10.70 14.58 0.12
N ILE A 200 10.72 13.60 1.04
CA ILE A 200 11.90 12.74 1.22
C ILE A 200 12.23 11.97 -0.07
N LEU A 201 11.21 11.47 -0.79
CA LEU A 201 11.45 10.78 -2.06
C LEU A 201 11.99 11.72 -3.14
N GLU A 202 11.48 12.94 -3.23
CA GLU A 202 11.92 13.95 -4.21
C GLU A 202 13.35 14.41 -3.94
N GLU A 203 13.66 14.80 -2.70
CA GLU A 203 14.97 15.33 -2.29
C GLU A 203 16.10 14.30 -2.45
N ASN A 204 15.77 13.00 -2.38
CA ASN A 204 16.73 11.91 -2.49
C ASN A 204 16.68 11.19 -3.84
N GLY A 205 15.93 11.72 -4.83
CA GLY A 205 15.89 11.16 -6.19
C GLY A 205 15.14 9.83 -6.33
N LEU A 206 14.44 9.38 -5.30
CA LEU A 206 13.76 8.08 -5.24
C LEU A 206 12.46 8.04 -6.05
N MET A 207 11.96 9.18 -6.53
CA MET A 207 10.74 9.26 -7.35
C MET A 207 10.81 8.42 -8.64
N ARG A 208 12.02 8.17 -9.16
CA ARG A 208 12.23 7.33 -10.36
C ARG A 208 12.42 5.85 -10.04
N GLU A 209 12.95 5.54 -8.88
CA GLU A 209 13.31 4.19 -8.46
C GLU A 209 12.12 3.45 -7.86
N ILE A 210 11.35 4.15 -7.03
CA ILE A 210 10.12 3.63 -6.44
C ILE A 210 8.98 3.86 -7.42
N PHE A 211 8.24 2.80 -7.76
CA PHE A 211 7.12 2.89 -8.68
C PHE A 211 5.96 3.66 -8.04
N GLN A 212 5.67 3.35 -6.78
CA GLN A 212 4.64 4.00 -5.97
C GLN A 212 4.95 3.82 -4.49
N LEU A 213 4.77 4.87 -3.69
CA LEU A 213 4.73 4.77 -2.23
C LEU A 213 3.37 5.29 -1.76
N LEU A 214 2.55 4.41 -1.16
CA LEU A 214 1.30 4.82 -0.52
C LEU A 214 1.53 4.98 0.99
N VAL A 215 1.02 6.08 1.54
CA VAL A 215 0.89 6.27 2.98
C VAL A 215 -0.53 5.88 3.37
N ILE A 216 -0.69 5.03 4.38
CA ILE A 216 -2.00 4.50 4.79
C ILE A 216 -2.24 4.73 6.28
N LEU A 217 -3.41 5.25 6.66
CA LEU A 217 -3.86 5.33 8.05
C LEU A 217 -4.64 4.08 8.46
N LEU A 218 -4.27 3.50 9.60
CA LEU A 218 -4.94 2.36 10.20
C LEU A 218 -5.67 2.78 11.48
N PRO A 219 -6.95 2.42 11.64
CA PRO A 219 -7.75 2.73 12.83
C PRO A 219 -7.45 1.75 13.97
N ILE A 220 -6.19 1.65 14.36
CA ILE A 220 -5.72 0.83 15.49
C ILE A 220 -4.81 1.63 16.38
N SER A 221 -4.85 1.33 17.67
CA SER A 221 -4.08 2.02 18.69
C SER A 221 -3.89 1.17 19.92
N LYS A 222 -2.79 1.36 20.63
CA LYS A 222 -2.58 0.86 21.99
C LYS A 222 -3.22 1.79 23.03
N ASN A 223 -3.14 3.10 22.82
CA ASN A 223 -3.66 4.13 23.73
C ASN A 223 -5.16 4.44 23.52
N GLY A 224 -5.77 3.94 22.45
CA GLY A 224 -7.17 4.09 22.08
C GLY A 224 -7.54 5.43 21.42
N LYS A 225 -6.57 6.25 21.02
CA LYS A 225 -6.80 7.63 20.53
C LYS A 225 -6.23 7.91 19.15
N GLU A 226 -4.97 7.57 18.94
CA GLU A 226 -4.20 7.94 17.74
C GLU A 226 -4.31 6.88 16.64
N ASP A 227 -3.97 7.20 15.40
CA ASP A 227 -3.88 6.22 14.31
C ASP A 227 -2.50 5.59 14.23
N CYS A 228 -2.42 4.42 13.62
CA CYS A 228 -1.15 3.92 13.10
C CYS A 228 -1.01 4.28 11.62
N LEU A 229 0.23 4.40 11.15
CA LEU A 229 0.58 4.70 9.76
C LEU A 229 1.29 3.51 9.14
N VAL A 230 1.04 3.21 7.86
CA VAL A 230 1.82 2.26 7.06
C VAL A 230 2.44 2.99 5.88
N LEU A 231 3.75 2.80 5.71
CA LEU A 231 4.47 3.15 4.49
C LEU A 231 4.48 1.94 3.57
N ARG A 232 3.94 2.08 2.35
CA ARG A 232 3.85 1.02 1.34
C ARG A 232 4.60 1.39 0.06
N PRO A 233 5.94 1.35 0.08
CA PRO A 233 6.74 1.55 -1.12
C PRO A 233 6.85 0.26 -1.92
N VAL A 234 6.65 0.36 -3.23
CA VAL A 234 6.77 -0.78 -4.15
C VAL A 234 7.54 -0.41 -5.41
N VAL A 235 8.25 -1.40 -5.94
CA VAL A 235 8.91 -1.38 -7.24
C VAL A 235 8.22 -2.40 -8.13
N SER A 236 7.93 -2.01 -9.37
CA SER A 236 7.16 -2.82 -10.31
C SER A 236 7.49 -2.40 -11.74
N GLU A 237 7.68 -3.39 -12.61
CA GLU A 237 7.85 -3.18 -14.05
C GLU A 237 6.51 -3.23 -14.80
N ASP A 238 5.59 -4.11 -14.38
CA ASP A 238 4.41 -4.50 -15.16
C ASP A 238 3.05 -4.29 -14.46
N VAL A 239 3.04 -3.72 -13.25
CA VAL A 239 1.89 -3.56 -12.33
C VAL A 239 1.13 -4.83 -11.96
N MET A 240 1.49 -5.98 -12.52
CA MET A 240 0.91 -7.28 -12.17
C MET A 240 1.59 -7.86 -10.94
N THR A 241 2.92 -7.72 -10.87
CA THR A 241 3.73 -8.09 -9.71
C THR A 241 4.42 -6.87 -9.13
N ALA A 242 4.76 -6.92 -7.84
CA ALA A 242 5.52 -5.84 -7.22
C ALA A 242 6.36 -6.35 -6.06
N GLN A 243 7.59 -5.85 -5.97
CA GLN A 243 8.44 -6.03 -4.79
C GLN A 243 8.25 -4.83 -3.86
N PHE A 244 8.39 -5.03 -2.55
CA PHE A 244 8.46 -3.87 -1.66
C PHE A 244 9.80 -3.17 -1.89
N ALA A 245 9.83 -1.85 -1.87
CA ALA A 245 11.10 -1.13 -2.07
C ALA A 245 11.96 -1.23 -0.82
N ARG A 246 13.28 -1.22 -0.99
CA ARG A 246 14.26 -1.24 0.10
C ARG A 246 14.86 0.17 0.24
N ILE A 247 14.28 0.99 1.11
CA ILE A 247 14.75 2.37 1.33
C ILE A 247 15.93 2.35 2.31
N ASP A 248 16.91 3.23 2.11
CA ASP A 248 18.05 3.37 3.03
C ASP A 248 17.55 3.73 4.44
N TRP A 249 18.02 2.97 5.44
CA TRP A 249 17.70 3.15 6.85
C TRP A 249 18.03 4.56 7.37
N ASN A 250 19.08 5.21 6.85
CA ASN A 250 19.47 6.58 7.21
C ASN A 250 18.47 7.64 6.69
N LEU A 251 17.70 7.31 5.65
CA LEU A 251 16.59 8.15 5.19
C LEU A 251 15.30 7.81 5.93
N LEU A 252 15.09 6.53 6.23
CA LEU A 252 13.87 6.04 6.85
C LEU A 252 13.75 6.47 8.32
N ASP A 253 14.84 6.45 9.09
CA ASP A 253 14.79 6.80 10.52
C ASP A 253 14.35 8.24 10.79
N PRO A 254 14.95 9.29 10.17
CA PRO A 254 14.50 10.66 10.38
C PRO A 254 13.06 10.92 9.89
N LEU A 255 12.65 10.23 8.81
CA LEU A 255 11.28 10.28 8.31
C LEU A 255 10.31 9.70 9.35
N VAL A 256 10.63 8.54 9.94
CA VAL A 256 9.81 7.91 10.97
C VAL A 256 9.71 8.79 12.21
N GLU A 257 10.82 9.39 12.66
CA GLU A 257 10.81 10.35 13.78
C GLU A 257 9.87 11.53 13.50
N SER A 258 9.91 12.07 12.27
CA SER A 258 9.05 13.18 11.85
C SER A 258 7.57 12.78 11.80
N LEU A 259 7.27 11.59 11.28
CA LEU A 259 5.92 11.04 11.19
C LEU A 259 5.31 10.76 12.57
N ILE A 260 6.09 10.22 13.50
CA ILE A 260 5.67 9.99 14.89
C ILE A 260 5.47 11.33 15.63
N GLY A 261 6.17 12.38 15.20
CA GLY A 261 5.99 13.74 15.71
C GLY A 261 4.65 14.38 15.35
N LEU A 262 3.90 13.84 14.37
CA LEU A 262 2.58 14.34 14.02
C LEU A 262 1.55 14.04 15.12
N ALA A 263 0.77 15.06 15.47
CA ALA A 263 -0.38 14.86 16.35
C ALA A 263 -1.40 13.94 15.67
N GLY A 264 -1.65 12.77 16.27
CA GLY A 264 -2.57 11.78 15.73
C GLY A 264 -1.92 10.50 15.19
N ILE A 265 -0.58 10.39 15.18
CA ILE A 265 0.13 9.16 14.80
C ILE A 265 0.79 8.50 16.01
N GLU A 266 0.41 7.27 16.30
CA GLU A 266 0.95 6.47 17.40
C GLU A 266 2.17 5.65 16.97
N THR A 267 2.03 4.92 15.85
CA THR A 267 3.01 3.92 15.40
C THR A 267 3.15 3.98 13.89
N VAL A 268 4.38 3.90 13.40
CA VAL A 268 4.69 3.83 11.97
C VAL A 268 5.18 2.42 11.62
N PHE A 269 4.55 1.83 10.61
CA PHE A 269 4.85 0.54 10.04
C PHE A 269 5.40 0.68 8.61
N TYR A 270 6.17 -0.31 8.18
CA TYR A 270 6.64 -0.46 6.80
C TYR A 270 6.12 -1.77 6.23
N ASP A 271 5.41 -1.73 5.12
CA ASP A 271 4.87 -2.95 4.50
C ASP A 271 5.93 -3.65 3.64
N ILE A 272 6.41 -4.78 4.15
CA ILE A 272 7.45 -5.63 3.57
C ILE A 272 6.86 -6.82 2.78
N THR A 273 5.63 -6.70 2.30
CA THR A 273 4.96 -7.77 1.54
C THR A 273 5.15 -7.60 0.03
N HIS A 274 5.40 -8.66 -0.72
CA HIS A 274 5.31 -8.59 -2.19
C HIS A 274 3.85 -8.62 -2.70
N LYS A 275 3.65 -8.27 -3.96
CA LYS A 275 2.42 -8.56 -4.72
C LYS A 275 2.74 -9.69 -5.70
N PRO A 276 2.10 -10.87 -5.60
CA PRO A 276 1.24 -11.36 -4.50
C PRO A 276 2.05 -11.70 -3.21
N PRO A 277 1.38 -11.90 -2.04
CA PRO A 277 -0.07 -11.91 -1.82
C PRO A 277 -0.67 -10.56 -1.42
N GLY A 278 0.16 -9.53 -1.19
CA GLY A 278 -0.33 -8.17 -1.00
C GLY A 278 -0.82 -7.56 -2.31
N THR A 279 -1.28 -6.32 -2.23
CA THR A 279 -1.53 -5.43 -3.38
C THR A 279 -0.78 -4.11 -3.21
N PHE A 280 -0.97 -3.19 -4.16
CA PHE A 280 -0.45 -1.82 -4.07
C PHE A 280 -1.07 -1.08 -2.86
N GLY A 281 -2.38 -0.86 -2.86
CA GLY A 281 -3.12 -0.26 -1.74
C GLY A 281 -3.53 -1.26 -0.66
N TRP A 282 -4.15 -0.77 0.40
CA TRP A 282 -4.68 -1.54 1.53
C TRP A 282 -6.22 -1.57 1.59
N GLU A 283 -6.89 -0.54 1.01
CA GLU A 283 -8.36 -0.30 0.94
C GLU A 283 -9.12 -0.39 2.27
#